data_AF-A0A7W3PMC7-F1
#
_entry.id   AF-A0A7W3PMC7-F1
#
_cell.length_a   1.000
_cell.length_b   1.000
_cell.length_c   1.000
_cell.angle_alpha   90.00
_cell.angle_beta   90.00
_cell.angle_gamma   90.00
#
_symmetry.space_group_name_H-M   'P 1'
#
loop_
_entity.id
_entity.type
_entity.pdbx_description
1 polymer ?
#
loop_
_entity_poly.entity_id
_entity_poly.type
_entity_poly.pdbx_seq_one_letter_code
_entity_poly.pdbx_strand_id
1 'polypeptide(L)'
;MIRFITEHRDRFGVEAICRVLRAAVRGFITSRGYRAAVRRGPSARSLSDQVLGAEIERLHSENYGVYGGAENARTHGAARVGDWS
;
A
#
# COMPACT_ATOMS: atom_id res chain seq x y z
N MET A 1 -12.47 -4.57 0.02
CA MET A 1 -13.23 -5.74 0.51
C MET A 1 -13.32 -5.79 2.04
N ILE A 2 -12.19 -5.89 2.76
CA ILE A 2 -12.19 -5.90 4.24
C ILE A 2 -12.90 -4.67 4.80
N ARG A 3 -12.60 -3.47 4.27
CA ARG A 3 -13.26 -2.22 4.64
C ARG A 3 -14.79 -2.30 4.55
N PHE A 4 -15.31 -2.67 3.38
CA PHE A 4 -16.75 -2.83 3.15
C PHE A 4 -17.40 -3.79 4.15
N ILE A 5 -16.78 -4.96 4.40
CA ILE A 5 -17.29 -5.92 5.39
C ILE A 5 -17.26 -5.29 6.79
N THR A 6 -16.18 -4.60 7.16
CA THR A 6 -16.04 -3.95 8.47
C THR A 6 -17.05 -2.82 8.69
N GLU A 7 -17.36 -2.02 7.68
CA GLU A 7 -18.35 -0.93 7.76
C GLU A 7 -19.78 -1.44 7.91
N HIS A 8 -20.07 -2.63 7.38
CA HIS A 8 -21.44 -3.17 7.33
C HIS A 8 -21.68 -4.35 8.28
N ARG A 9 -20.64 -4.86 8.96
CA ARG A 9 -20.73 -6.06 9.82
C ARG A 9 -21.72 -5.90 10.97
N ASP A 10 -21.89 -4.70 11.52
CA ASP A 10 -22.76 -4.48 12.68
C ASP A 10 -24.25 -4.47 12.28
N ARG A 11 -24.54 -4.17 11.02
CA ARG A 11 -25.91 -4.15 10.47
C ARG A 11 -26.36 -5.51 9.93
N PHE A 12 -25.47 -6.25 9.27
CA PHE A 12 -25.85 -7.47 8.55
C PHE A 12 -25.13 -8.74 9.03
N GLY A 13 -24.06 -8.60 9.80
CA GLY A 13 -23.19 -9.72 10.17
C GLY A 13 -22.24 -10.14 9.03
N VAL A 14 -21.03 -10.54 9.42
CA VAL A 14 -19.96 -10.93 8.48
C VAL A 14 -20.39 -12.11 7.59
N GLU A 15 -21.11 -13.08 8.15
CA GLU A 15 -21.47 -14.31 7.44
C GLU A 15 -22.51 -14.08 6.34
N ALA A 16 -23.53 -13.27 6.61
CA ALA A 16 -24.54 -12.91 5.62
C ALA A 16 -23.90 -12.15 4.44
N ILE A 17 -23.03 -11.18 4.74
CA ILE A 17 -22.30 -10.40 3.74
C ILE A 17 -21.41 -11.32 2.87
N CYS A 18 -20.58 -12.16 3.49
CA CYS A 18 -19.71 -13.09 2.77
C CYS A 18 -20.50 -14.10 1.92
N ARG A 19 -21.69 -14.53 2.37
CA ARG A 19 -22.56 -15.46 1.62
C ARG A 19 -23.07 -14.81 0.33
N VAL A 20 -23.61 -13.60 0.41
CA VAL A 20 -24.12 -12.87 -0.76
C VAL A 20 -23.00 -12.60 -1.76
N LEU A 21 -21.86 -12.11 -1.28
CA LEU A 21 -20.78 -11.71 -2.16
C LEU A 21 -20.09 -12.89 -2.85
N ARG A 22 -20.06 -14.07 -2.23
CA ARG A 22 -19.57 -15.30 -2.85
C ARG A 22 -20.32 -15.67 -4.13
N ALA A 23 -21.62 -15.37 -4.19
CA ALA A 23 -22.44 -15.62 -5.37
C ALA A 23 -22.23 -14.56 -6.46
N ALA A 24 -21.92 -13.31 -6.07
CA ALA A 24 -21.81 -12.19 -7.00
C ALA A 24 -20.41 -12.04 -7.64
N VAL A 25 -19.33 -12.46 -6.97
CA VAL A 25 -17.96 -12.20 -7.41
C VAL A 25 -17.07 -13.44 -7.21
N ARG A 26 -16.37 -13.87 -8.27
CA ARG A 26 -15.43 -15.01 -8.23
C ARG A 26 -14.17 -14.65 -7.41
N GLY A 27 -13.62 -15.61 -6.67
CA GLY A 27 -12.42 -15.41 -5.84
C GLY A 27 -12.67 -14.81 -4.45
N PHE A 28 -13.88 -15.00 -3.90
CA PHE A 28 -14.33 -14.26 -2.73
C PHE A 28 -13.73 -14.64 -1.38
N ILE A 29 -13.68 -13.66 -0.48
CA ILE A 29 -13.26 -13.84 0.91
C ILE A 29 -14.33 -14.56 1.74
N THR A 30 -13.93 -15.58 2.49
CA THR A 30 -14.81 -16.31 3.43
C THR A 30 -14.89 -15.60 4.78
N SER A 31 -15.90 -15.87 5.62
CA SER A 31 -15.96 -15.33 6.99
C SER A 31 -14.69 -15.64 7.80
N ARG A 32 -14.13 -16.85 7.61
CA ARG A 32 -12.84 -17.25 8.19
C ARG A 32 -11.69 -16.42 7.61
N GLY A 33 -11.67 -16.23 6.29
CA GLY A 33 -10.69 -15.39 5.60
C GLY A 33 -10.72 -13.93 6.07
N TYR A 34 -11.92 -13.38 6.28
CA TYR A 34 -12.10 -12.04 6.87
C TYR A 34 -11.52 -11.96 8.27
N ARG A 35 -11.86 -12.90 9.16
CA ARG A 35 -11.32 -12.93 10.52
C ARG A 35 -9.78 -13.06 10.52
N ALA A 36 -9.23 -13.87 9.61
CA ALA A 36 -7.79 -13.98 9.45
C ALA A 36 -7.17 -12.66 8.96
N ALA A 37 -7.80 -11.99 7.99
CA ALA A 37 -7.31 -10.72 7.47
C ALA A 37 -7.34 -9.59 8.51
N VAL A 38 -8.41 -9.48 9.31
CA VAL A 38 -8.51 -8.45 10.35
C VAL A 38 -7.58 -8.73 11.54
N ARG A 39 -7.28 -9.99 11.83
CA ARG A 39 -6.33 -10.38 12.89
C ARG A 39 -4.87 -10.27 12.47
N ARG A 40 -4.57 -10.27 11.18
CA ARG A 40 -3.19 -10.15 10.69
C ARG A 40 -2.68 -8.75 10.99
N GLY A 41 -1.61 -8.67 11.77
CA GLY A 41 -0.79 -7.47 11.84
C GLY A 41 -0.04 -7.23 10.53
N PRO A 42 0.63 -6.07 10.41
CA PRO A 42 1.50 -5.78 9.27
C PRO A 42 2.58 -6.86 9.15
N SER A 43 2.89 -7.28 7.93
CA SER A 43 3.99 -8.21 7.68
C SER A 43 5.34 -7.53 7.95
N ALA A 44 6.39 -8.31 8.23
CA ALA A 44 7.75 -7.79 8.37
C ALA A 44 8.17 -6.92 7.17
N ARG A 45 7.79 -7.33 5.96
CA ARG A 45 7.99 -6.53 4.74
C ARG A 45 7.23 -5.21 4.78
N SER A 46 5.94 -5.22 5.14
CA SER A 46 5.15 -3.99 5.24
C SER A 46 5.68 -3.03 6.30
N LEU A 47 6.28 -3.53 7.37
CA LEU A 47 6.97 -2.70 8.36
C LEU A 47 8.27 -2.12 7.79
N SER A 48 9.08 -2.95 7.14
CA SER A 48 10.32 -2.50 6.48
C SER A 48 10.04 -1.46 5.39
N ASP A 49 9.03 -1.67 4.56
CA ASP A 49 8.67 -0.77 3.47
C ASP A 49 8.19 0.60 3.99
N GLN A 50 7.55 0.67 5.17
CA GLN A 50 7.20 1.93 5.80
C GLN A 50 8.43 2.74 6.21
N VAL A 51 9.44 2.08 6.78
CA VAL A 51 10.69 2.74 7.18
C VAL A 51 11.50 3.13 5.95
N LEU A 52 11.68 2.20 5.01
CA LEU A 52 12.47 2.42 3.80
C LEU A 52 11.80 3.45 2.88
N GLY A 53 10.48 3.45 2.77
CA GLY A 53 9.74 4.42 1.95
C GLY A 53 9.96 5.86 2.42
N ALA A 54 9.85 6.11 3.73
CA ALA A 54 10.11 7.43 4.29
C ALA A 54 11.56 7.90 4.05
N GLU A 55 12.51 6.98 4.17
CA GLU A 55 13.93 7.29 3.92
C GLU A 55 14.22 7.55 2.44
N ILE A 56 13.59 6.79 1.54
CA ILE A 56 13.65 7.02 0.10
C ILE A 56 13.07 8.40 -0.24
N GLU A 57 11.94 8.79 0.34
CA GLU A 57 11.33 10.12 0.12
C GLU A 57 12.26 11.25 0.60
N ARG A 58 12.88 11.08 1.78
CA ARG A 58 13.87 12.03 2.32
C ARG A 58 15.05 12.19 1.36
N LEU A 59 15.71 11.09 0.99
CA LEU A 59 16.86 11.10 0.08
C LEU A 59 16.49 11.63 -1.31
N HIS A 60 15.29 11.30 -1.80
CA HIS A 60 14.78 11.84 -3.06
C HIS A 60 14.64 13.36 -3.00
N SER A 61 14.09 13.90 -1.90
CA SER A 61 13.98 15.36 -1.71
C SER A 61 15.34 16.05 -1.60
N GLU A 62 16.31 15.43 -0.93
CA GLU A 62 17.68 15.93 -0.79
C GLU A 62 18.45 15.89 -2.12
N ASN A 63 18.11 14.94 -3.00
CA ASN A 63 18.77 14.73 -4.29
C ASN A 63 17.94 15.25 -5.47
N TYR A 64 17.20 16.35 -5.25
CA TYR A 64 16.40 17.07 -6.25
C TYR A 64 15.37 16.23 -7.01
N GLY A 65 15.00 15.08 -6.47
CA GLY A 65 14.06 14.15 -7.07
C GLY A 65 14.53 13.46 -8.35
N VAL A 66 15.84 13.28 -8.51
CA VAL A 66 16.42 12.75 -9.76
C VAL A 66 16.21 11.24 -9.94
N TYR A 67 15.93 10.49 -8.87
CA TYR A 67 15.94 9.03 -8.89
C TYR A 67 14.53 8.42 -8.70
N GLY A 68 13.84 8.13 -9.81
CA GLY A 68 12.61 7.33 -9.90
C GLY A 68 12.17 7.08 -11.35
N GLY A 69 12.04 5.82 -11.79
CA GLY A 69 11.83 5.44 -13.21
C GLY A 69 10.44 5.74 -13.80
N ALA A 70 10.21 5.86 -15.12
CA ALA A 70 11.06 5.59 -16.30
C ALA A 70 11.19 6.78 -17.27
N GLU A 71 10.65 7.95 -16.93
CA GLU A 71 10.99 9.22 -17.57
C GLU A 71 12.18 9.82 -16.81
N ASN A 72 13.33 9.15 -16.80
CA ASN A 72 14.49 9.71 -16.11
C ASN A 72 14.89 11.00 -16.83
N ALA A 73 14.59 12.16 -16.26
CA ALA A 73 15.20 13.42 -16.63
C ALA A 73 15.24 13.72 -18.15
N ARG A 74 14.10 13.99 -18.82
CA ARG A 74 14.16 14.77 -20.08
C ARG A 74 14.88 16.12 -19.89
N THR A 75 15.15 16.48 -18.65
CA THR A 75 15.67 17.75 -18.19
C THR A 75 16.98 17.55 -17.43
N HIS A 76 18.03 17.04 -18.09
CA HIS A 76 19.38 17.50 -17.74
C HIS A 76 19.45 18.99 -18.13
N GLY A 77 18.88 19.84 -17.28
CA GLY A 77 18.76 21.28 -17.49
C GLY A 77 19.27 22.03 -16.26
N ALA A 78 20.60 22.13 -16.17
CA ALA A 78 21.36 23.15 -15.45
C ALA A 78 21.24 23.24 -13.91
N ALA A 79 22.18 22.64 -13.18
CA ALA A 79 22.78 23.24 -11.99
C ALA A 79 24.16 22.63 -11.71
N ARG A 80 25.12 23.48 -11.31
CA ARG A 80 26.58 23.26 -11.38
C ARG A 80 27.08 22.12 -10.48
N VAL A 81 27.96 21.30 -11.06
CA VAL A 81 28.90 20.44 -10.34
C VAL A 81 29.86 21.34 -9.55
N GLY A 82 29.85 21.25 -8.23
CA GLY A 82 30.84 21.90 -7.37
C GLY A 82 30.38 22.03 -5.92
N ASP A 83 30.37 20.91 -5.18
CA ASP A 83 30.77 20.82 -3.76
C ASP A 83 30.45 19.43 -3.19
N TRP A 84 31.18 18.42 -3.66
CA TRP A 84 31.32 17.16 -2.91
C TRP A 84 32.80 17.07 -2.53
N SER A 85 33.13 17.63 -1.36
CA SER A 85 34.39 17.38 -0.64
C SER A 85 34.24 16.17 0.26
#